data_AF-A0A396QFS3-F1
#
_entry.id   AF-A0A396QFS3-F1
#
_cell.length_a   1.000
_cell.length_b   1.000
_cell.length_c   1.000
_cell.angle_alpha   90.00
_cell.angle_beta   90.00
_cell.angle_gamma   90.00
#
_symmetry.space_group_name_H-M   'P 1'
#
loop_
_entity.id
_entity.type
_entity.pdbx_description
1 polymer ?
#
loop_
_entity_poly.entity_id
_entity_poly.type
_entity_poly.pdbx_seq_one_letter_code
_entity_poly.pdbx_strand_id
1 'polypeptide(L)'
;MRASGAGTVTCGEGTSVNGKILHSSDQMVVLSGIYTVAADEALSEGQTLTIPAGSEVMISENVTLDLSKAAAVILNGKLINHGTVLLNGAVSVNAGVLENLGTVKETEGTALKNDGEISSRCNSLFEVTGNAINAIHDWDEGVITTAPTVTSGGVKTFTCRNDSSHTRTEEIAMLERADYSKVDEAVKKAEALNKNDYKDFSAVDAAVSGVIRDMDVSRQSEVDAMAAAIENAIKGLEKKAVITPGGSESTVTPTKAAGAGGTKTASAVNAKTGDENHMDFWIVLAVAGCGVLITLSTVVIKRKKHN
;
A
#
# COMPACT_ATOMS: atom_id res chain seq x y z
N MET A 1 46.33 -7.43 -53.81
CA MET A 1 46.05 -6.39 -54.83
C MET A 1 45.93 -5.06 -54.10
N ARG A 2 46.59 -4.00 -54.60
CA ARG A 2 46.45 -2.62 -54.10
C ARG A 2 45.13 -2.02 -54.57
N ALA A 3 44.38 -1.40 -53.66
CA ALA A 3 43.36 -0.37 -53.87
C ALA A 3 43.21 0.32 -52.49
N SER A 4 43.68 1.54 -52.22
CA SER A 4 43.22 2.88 -52.67
C SER A 4 41.71 2.98 -52.88
N GLY A 5 41.00 3.57 -51.92
CA GLY A 5 39.60 3.98 -52.06
C GLY A 5 38.87 3.92 -50.73
N ALA A 6 38.53 5.09 -50.17
CA ALA A 6 37.58 5.21 -49.08
C ALA A 6 36.22 4.68 -49.58
N GLY A 7 35.83 3.50 -49.11
CA GLY A 7 34.56 2.86 -49.42
C GLY A 7 33.86 2.50 -48.12
N THR A 8 32.74 3.16 -47.84
CA THR A 8 31.81 2.79 -46.77
C THR A 8 31.22 1.42 -47.09
N VAL A 9 31.57 0.41 -46.28
CA VAL A 9 30.95 -0.92 -46.35
C VAL A 9 29.88 -0.98 -45.27
N THR A 10 28.62 -1.04 -45.69
CA THR A 10 27.46 -1.32 -44.84
C THR A 10 27.29 -2.83 -44.73
N CYS A 11 27.48 -3.41 -43.54
CA CYS A 11 27.10 -4.80 -43.30
C CYS A 11 25.61 -4.84 -42.95
N GLY A 12 24.86 -5.73 -43.59
CA GLY A 12 23.43 -5.92 -43.36
C GLY A 12 23.12 -6.57 -42.01
N GLU A 13 21.85 -6.46 -41.61
CA GLU A 13 21.30 -7.04 -40.38
C GLU A 13 21.70 -8.52 -40.19
N GLY A 14 22.15 -8.86 -38.98
CA GLY A 14 22.30 -10.26 -38.54
C GLY A 14 23.70 -10.88 -38.55
N THR A 15 24.79 -10.11 -38.62
CA THR A 15 26.16 -10.70 -38.52
C THR A 15 26.72 -10.60 -37.09
N SER A 16 27.23 -11.71 -36.58
CA SER A 16 27.54 -12.00 -35.17
C SER A 16 28.76 -11.28 -34.59
N VAL A 17 28.78 -11.17 -33.24
CA VAL A 17 29.99 -10.99 -32.42
C VAL A 17 30.35 -12.33 -31.77
N ASN A 18 31.29 -13.05 -32.39
CA ASN A 18 32.08 -14.16 -31.81
C ASN A 18 33.26 -14.48 -32.76
N GLY A 19 34.07 -13.47 -33.11
CA GLY A 19 35.23 -13.66 -33.99
C GLY A 19 35.69 -12.50 -34.91
N LYS A 20 35.32 -11.24 -34.62
CA LYS A 20 35.74 -9.99 -35.31
C LYS A 20 35.14 -9.84 -36.73
N ILE A 21 34.37 -8.80 -37.07
CA ILE A 21 34.75 -7.40 -37.24
C ILE A 21 33.60 -6.48 -36.76
N LEU A 22 33.85 -5.75 -35.67
CA LEU A 22 33.35 -4.39 -35.51
C LEU A 22 34.09 -3.53 -36.54
N HIS A 23 33.43 -2.76 -37.40
CA HIS A 23 34.01 -2.14 -38.62
C HIS A 23 35.35 -1.41 -38.39
N SER A 24 36.44 -2.16 -38.37
CA SER A 24 37.76 -1.71 -37.98
C SER A 24 38.52 -1.27 -39.22
N SER A 25 38.44 0.01 -39.57
CA SER A 25 39.73 0.70 -39.63
C SER A 25 40.27 0.65 -38.20
N ASP A 26 41.57 0.41 -37.97
CA ASP A 26 42.14 0.07 -36.66
C ASP A 26 41.71 0.96 -35.46
N GLN A 27 41.07 2.10 -35.73
CA GLN A 27 40.62 3.12 -34.79
C GLN A 27 39.08 3.29 -34.63
N MET A 28 38.20 2.61 -35.38
CA MET A 28 36.74 2.84 -35.33
C MET A 28 35.94 1.55 -35.13
N VAL A 29 34.90 1.61 -34.30
CA VAL A 29 33.96 0.54 -33.98
C VAL A 29 32.56 1.13 -34.11
N VAL A 30 31.79 0.69 -35.09
CA VAL A 30 30.41 1.18 -35.32
C VAL A 30 29.42 0.03 -35.18
N LEU A 31 28.42 0.20 -34.32
CA LEU A 31 27.34 -0.77 -34.08
C LEU A 31 26.04 -0.26 -34.70
N SER A 32 25.81 -0.55 -35.99
CA SER A 32 24.64 -0.08 -36.77
C SER A 32 23.55 -1.13 -36.96
N GLY A 33 22.38 -0.98 -36.33
CA GLY A 33 21.32 -1.99 -36.28
C GLY A 33 21.10 -2.54 -34.86
N ILE A 34 20.56 -3.75 -34.73
CA ILE A 34 20.28 -4.38 -33.43
C ILE A 34 21.39 -5.38 -33.08
N TYR A 35 22.05 -5.19 -31.93
CA TYR A 35 23.15 -6.03 -31.48
C TYR A 35 22.99 -6.48 -30.03
N THR A 36 23.59 -7.63 -29.74
CA THR A 36 23.74 -8.12 -28.37
C THR A 36 25.21 -8.42 -28.10
N VAL A 37 25.76 -7.80 -27.06
CA VAL A 37 27.06 -8.14 -26.49
C VAL A 37 26.84 -9.27 -25.49
N ALA A 38 27.30 -10.47 -25.84
CA ALA A 38 27.01 -11.71 -25.11
C ALA A 38 28.25 -12.32 -24.42
N ALA A 39 29.41 -11.69 -24.57
CA ALA A 39 30.66 -12.06 -23.91
C ALA A 39 31.43 -10.78 -23.55
N ASP A 40 32.38 -10.90 -22.62
CA ASP A 40 33.23 -9.77 -22.24
C ASP A 40 33.97 -9.23 -23.46
N GLU A 41 33.89 -7.92 -23.65
CA GLU A 41 34.50 -7.20 -24.77
C GLU A 41 35.22 -5.97 -24.25
N ALA A 42 36.34 -5.62 -24.88
CA ALA A 42 37.12 -4.45 -24.52
C ALA A 42 37.58 -3.69 -25.76
N LEU A 43 37.39 -2.37 -25.75
CA LEU A 43 37.98 -1.52 -26.78
C LEU A 43 39.47 -1.37 -26.54
N SER A 44 40.23 -1.46 -27.63
CA SER A 44 41.67 -1.19 -27.60
C SER A 44 41.91 0.31 -27.52
N GLU A 45 43.08 0.69 -26.98
CA GLU A 45 43.48 2.09 -26.89
C GLU A 45 43.49 2.76 -28.27
N GLY A 46 42.95 3.98 -28.35
CA GLY A 46 42.83 4.71 -29.61
C GLY A 46 41.57 4.38 -30.43
N GLN A 47 40.76 3.39 -30.02
CA GLN A 47 39.52 3.06 -30.71
C GLN A 47 38.36 3.94 -30.29
N THR A 48 37.50 4.28 -31.25
CA THR A 48 36.24 5.01 -31.04
C THR A 48 35.05 4.07 -31.17
N LEU A 49 34.14 4.06 -30.20
CA LEU A 49 32.83 3.40 -30.31
C LEU A 49 31.78 4.40 -30.80
N THR A 50 30.98 4.01 -31.78
CA THR A 50 29.76 4.75 -32.18
C THR A 50 28.58 3.81 -32.28
N ILE A 51 27.48 4.16 -31.59
CA ILE A 51 26.16 3.58 -31.80
C ILE A 51 25.33 4.63 -32.56
N PRO A 52 25.13 4.51 -33.88
CA PRO A 52 24.39 5.48 -34.67
C PRO A 52 22.92 5.56 -34.27
N ALA A 53 22.28 6.69 -34.59
CA ALA A 53 20.83 6.83 -34.44
C ALA A 53 20.09 5.72 -35.22
N GLY A 54 18.99 5.21 -34.64
CA GLY A 54 18.25 4.07 -35.19
C GLY A 54 18.85 2.69 -34.90
N SER A 55 19.98 2.63 -34.17
CA SER A 55 20.60 1.38 -33.73
C SER A 55 20.25 1.07 -32.27
N GLU A 56 20.25 -0.20 -31.90
CA GLU A 56 20.02 -0.69 -30.54
C GLU A 56 21.12 -1.70 -30.16
N VAL A 57 21.75 -1.51 -29.01
CA VAL A 57 22.78 -2.41 -28.49
C VAL A 57 22.37 -2.84 -27.10
N MET A 58 22.29 -4.15 -26.87
CA MET A 58 22.04 -4.73 -25.56
C MET A 58 23.31 -5.39 -25.02
N ILE A 59 23.69 -5.08 -23.78
CA ILE A 59 24.75 -5.77 -23.04
C ILE A 59 24.09 -6.77 -22.11
N SER A 60 24.46 -8.05 -22.26
CA SER A 60 23.86 -9.14 -21.48
C SER A 60 24.23 -9.06 -20.01
N GLU A 61 23.45 -9.73 -19.16
CA GLU A 61 23.80 -9.89 -17.74
C GLU A 61 25.15 -10.60 -17.58
N ASN A 62 25.89 -10.24 -16.54
CA ASN A 62 27.23 -10.80 -16.24
C ASN A 62 28.28 -10.62 -17.35
N VAL A 63 28.02 -9.76 -18.34
CA VAL A 63 28.97 -9.37 -19.38
C VAL A 63 29.54 -8.00 -19.06
N THR A 64 30.84 -7.84 -19.29
CA THR A 64 31.54 -6.56 -19.19
C THR A 64 31.86 -6.01 -20.57
N LEU A 65 31.42 -4.78 -20.83
CA LEU A 65 31.90 -3.98 -21.94
C LEU A 65 32.88 -2.92 -21.39
N ASP A 66 34.17 -3.10 -21.67
CA ASP A 66 35.22 -2.19 -21.24
C ASP A 66 35.52 -1.13 -22.31
N LEU A 67 35.06 0.08 -22.05
CA LEU A 67 35.27 1.28 -22.85
C LEU A 67 36.24 2.26 -22.18
N SER A 68 36.88 1.88 -21.08
CA SER A 68 37.72 2.78 -20.26
C SER A 68 38.92 3.34 -21.03
N LYS A 69 39.40 2.61 -22.05
CA LYS A 69 40.53 3.00 -22.91
C LYS A 69 40.11 3.56 -24.27
N ALA A 70 38.81 3.72 -24.52
CA ALA A 70 38.34 4.27 -25.78
C ALA A 70 38.85 5.70 -25.98
N ALA A 71 39.17 6.07 -27.22
CA ALA A 71 39.48 7.44 -27.58
C ALA A 71 38.22 8.33 -27.58
N ALA A 72 37.07 7.75 -27.95
CA ALA A 72 35.77 8.38 -27.87
C ALA A 72 34.66 7.33 -27.82
N VAL A 73 33.55 7.66 -27.15
CA VAL A 73 32.32 6.85 -27.09
C VAL A 73 31.14 7.75 -27.45
N ILE A 74 30.47 7.44 -28.56
CA ILE A 74 29.37 8.26 -29.11
C ILE A 74 28.11 7.40 -29.16
N LEU A 75 27.15 7.70 -28.29
CA LEU A 75 25.88 6.97 -28.18
C LEU A 75 24.75 7.83 -28.75
N ASN A 76 24.47 7.69 -30.05
CA ASN A 76 23.36 8.38 -30.73
C ASN A 76 22.12 7.48 -30.87
N GLY A 77 22.30 6.17 -30.78
CA GLY A 77 21.22 5.18 -30.76
C GLY A 77 20.79 4.81 -29.34
N LYS A 78 20.26 3.60 -29.19
CA LYS A 78 19.83 3.04 -27.92
C LYS A 78 20.88 2.07 -27.37
N LEU A 79 21.27 2.23 -26.11
CA LEU A 79 22.11 1.30 -25.36
C LEU A 79 21.32 0.77 -24.16
N ILE A 80 21.15 -0.54 -24.08
CA ILE A 80 20.52 -1.24 -22.96
C ILE A 80 21.62 -2.00 -22.22
N ASN A 81 21.88 -1.64 -20.97
CA ASN A 81 22.90 -2.29 -20.16
C ASN A 81 22.26 -3.19 -19.10
N HIS A 82 22.38 -4.51 -19.21
CA HIS A 82 22.08 -5.44 -18.12
C HIS A 82 23.35 -5.92 -17.39
N GLY A 83 24.52 -5.69 -17.97
CA GLY A 83 25.82 -6.14 -17.47
C GLY A 83 26.59 -5.04 -16.73
N THR A 84 27.89 -4.97 -17.00
CA THR A 84 28.78 -3.91 -16.52
C THR A 84 29.35 -3.14 -17.71
N VAL A 85 29.24 -1.80 -17.67
CA VAL A 85 29.97 -0.91 -18.58
C VAL A 85 31.07 -0.24 -17.76
N LEU A 86 32.33 -0.47 -18.13
CA LEU A 86 33.44 0.37 -17.68
C LEU A 86 33.58 1.49 -18.70
N LEU A 87 33.50 2.76 -18.29
CA LEU A 87 33.62 3.88 -19.22
C LEU A 87 34.60 4.93 -18.71
N ASN A 88 35.17 5.66 -19.67
CA ASN A 88 35.79 6.93 -19.41
C ASN A 88 34.78 8.04 -19.74
N GLY A 89 34.18 8.66 -18.72
CA GLY A 89 33.14 9.68 -18.88
C GLY A 89 33.62 10.89 -19.69
N ALA A 90 34.91 11.25 -19.59
CA ALA A 90 35.48 12.43 -20.22
C ALA A 90 35.48 12.38 -21.76
N VAL A 91 35.40 11.17 -22.33
CA VAL A 91 35.36 10.94 -23.78
C VAL A 91 34.02 10.34 -24.24
N SER A 92 33.05 10.26 -23.33
CA SER A 92 31.76 9.63 -23.58
C SER A 92 30.65 10.67 -23.71
N VAL A 93 29.88 10.58 -24.79
CA VAL A 93 28.72 11.42 -25.05
C VAL A 93 27.51 10.55 -25.35
N ASN A 94 26.44 10.72 -24.59
CA ASN A 94 25.11 10.20 -24.89
C ASN A 94 24.25 11.29 -25.52
N ALA A 95 23.85 11.13 -26.77
CA ALA A 95 22.84 11.95 -27.44
C ALA A 95 21.58 11.14 -27.82
N GLY A 96 21.58 9.84 -27.56
CA GLY A 96 20.46 8.93 -27.78
C GLY A 96 19.81 8.51 -26.46
N VAL A 97 19.57 7.20 -26.31
CA VAL A 97 18.90 6.62 -25.14
C VAL A 97 19.84 5.61 -24.46
N LEU A 98 20.05 5.76 -23.16
CA LEU A 98 20.78 4.79 -22.33
C LEU A 98 19.85 4.26 -21.23
N GLU A 99 19.52 2.97 -21.31
CA GLU A 99 18.77 2.24 -20.29
C GLU A 99 19.73 1.40 -19.44
N ASN A 100 20.08 1.89 -18.25
CA ASN A 100 20.98 1.20 -17.33
C ASN A 100 20.22 0.35 -16.30
N LEU A 101 20.15 -0.95 -16.58
CA LEU A 101 19.58 -1.95 -15.67
C LEU A 101 20.66 -2.74 -14.92
N GLY A 102 21.94 -2.55 -15.28
CA GLY A 102 23.12 -3.17 -14.67
C GLY A 102 23.97 -2.16 -13.90
N THR A 103 25.28 -2.21 -14.13
CA THR A 103 26.27 -1.31 -13.49
C THR A 103 27.01 -0.48 -14.55
N VAL A 104 27.21 0.79 -14.24
CA VAL A 104 28.04 1.72 -14.99
C VAL A 104 29.14 2.18 -14.05
N LYS A 105 30.40 1.91 -14.39
CA LYS A 105 31.57 2.32 -13.58
C LYS A 105 32.41 3.28 -14.39
N GLU A 106 32.38 4.54 -13.98
CA GLU A 106 33.19 5.57 -14.58
C GLU A 106 34.62 5.52 -14.05
N THR A 107 35.58 5.87 -14.90
CA THR A 107 36.91 6.28 -14.44
C THR A 107 36.73 7.42 -13.44
N GLU A 108 37.43 7.35 -12.32
CA GLU A 108 37.29 8.29 -11.20
C GLU A 108 37.41 9.75 -11.67
N GLY A 109 36.45 10.59 -11.25
CA GLY A 109 36.40 12.01 -11.60
C GLY A 109 36.03 12.31 -13.06
N THR A 110 35.53 11.32 -13.80
CA THR A 110 35.03 11.51 -15.17
C THR A 110 33.53 11.27 -15.20
N ALA A 111 32.77 12.25 -15.70
CA ALA A 111 31.33 12.16 -15.85
C ALA A 111 30.97 12.11 -17.33
N LEU A 112 30.11 11.19 -17.73
CA LEU A 112 29.57 11.11 -19.08
C LEU A 112 28.79 12.39 -19.43
N LYS A 113 28.97 12.92 -20.64
CA LYS A 113 28.13 14.02 -21.14
C LYS A 113 26.81 13.48 -21.67
N ASN A 114 25.72 13.81 -21.00
CA ASN A 114 24.37 13.42 -21.38
C ASN A 114 23.62 14.57 -22.05
N ASP A 115 23.53 14.53 -23.37
CA ASP A 115 22.67 15.39 -24.20
C ASP A 115 21.35 14.71 -24.57
N GLY A 116 21.21 13.41 -24.30
CA GLY A 116 20.05 12.57 -24.60
C GLY A 116 19.24 12.20 -23.36
N GLU A 117 18.69 10.99 -23.37
CA GLU A 117 17.91 10.40 -22.28
C GLU A 117 18.69 9.28 -21.60
N ILE A 118 18.73 9.31 -20.26
CA ILE A 118 19.27 8.22 -19.46
C ILE A 118 18.21 7.81 -18.44
N SER A 119 17.92 6.53 -18.40
CA SER A 119 17.20 5.92 -17.28
C SER A 119 18.10 4.89 -16.61
N SER A 120 18.11 4.85 -15.28
CA SER A 120 18.97 3.94 -14.53
C SER A 120 18.28 3.44 -13.28
N ARG A 121 18.53 2.19 -12.87
CA ARG A 121 18.11 1.74 -11.53
C ARG A 121 18.61 2.72 -10.47
N CYS A 122 17.74 3.05 -9.51
CA CYS A 122 18.02 4.06 -8.50
C CYS A 122 19.26 3.76 -7.63
N ASN A 123 19.67 2.49 -7.54
CA ASN A 123 20.86 2.04 -6.80
C ASN A 123 22.11 1.85 -7.69
N SER A 124 22.00 2.19 -8.98
CA SER A 124 23.08 2.09 -9.98
C SER A 124 23.29 3.42 -10.72
N LEU A 125 23.04 4.55 -10.07
CA LEU A 125 23.29 5.87 -10.65
C LEU A 125 24.81 6.11 -10.80
N PHE A 126 25.16 6.95 -11.76
CA PHE A 126 26.53 7.37 -12.07
C PHE A 126 26.56 8.87 -12.39
N GLU A 127 27.74 9.48 -12.46
CA GLU A 127 27.85 10.92 -12.64
C GLU A 127 27.62 11.29 -14.10
N VAL A 128 26.85 12.35 -14.33
CA VAL A 128 26.64 12.87 -15.69
C VAL A 128 26.73 14.40 -15.68
N THR A 129 27.13 14.96 -16.81
CA THR A 129 26.96 16.37 -17.11
C THR A 129 25.84 16.54 -18.13
N GLY A 130 25.07 17.64 -18.06
CA GLY A 130 23.93 17.85 -18.95
C GLY A 130 22.61 17.36 -18.35
N ASN A 131 21.83 16.61 -19.12
CA ASN A 131 20.51 16.13 -18.71
C ASN A 131 20.62 15.15 -17.52
N ALA A 132 19.75 15.31 -16.52
CA ALA A 132 19.72 14.44 -15.36
C ALA A 132 19.29 13.01 -15.71
N ILE A 133 19.77 12.04 -14.92
CA ILE A 133 19.34 10.65 -15.03
C ILE A 133 17.93 10.49 -14.44
N ASN A 134 17.04 9.84 -15.16
CA ASN A 134 15.76 9.39 -14.63
C ASN A 134 15.95 8.10 -13.81
N ALA A 135 15.78 8.20 -12.49
CA ALA A 135 15.91 7.06 -11.60
C ALA A 135 14.70 6.11 -11.70
N ILE A 136 14.97 4.84 -11.98
CA ILE A 136 13.99 3.76 -12.04
C ILE A 136 13.88 3.12 -10.66
N HIS A 137 12.66 3.15 -10.11
CA HIS A 137 12.32 2.52 -8.85
C HIS A 137 11.44 1.28 -9.06
N ASP A 138 11.72 0.22 -8.31
CA ASP A 138 10.83 -0.94 -8.13
C ASP A 138 10.09 -0.75 -6.80
N TRP A 139 8.93 -0.10 -6.81
CA TRP A 139 8.14 0.16 -5.61
C TRP A 139 7.42 -1.11 -5.13
N ASP A 140 7.39 -1.33 -3.82
CA ASP A 140 6.57 -2.37 -3.23
C ASP A 140 5.06 -2.10 -3.35
N GLU A 141 4.23 -3.02 -2.84
CA GLU A 141 2.77 -2.85 -2.82
C GLU A 141 2.31 -1.76 -1.84
N GLY A 142 3.23 -1.24 -1.03
CA GLY A 142 3.03 -0.29 0.05
C GLY A 142 2.39 -0.90 1.30
N VAL A 143 2.72 -0.33 2.45
CA VAL A 143 2.19 -0.73 3.76
C VAL A 143 1.43 0.44 4.38
N ILE A 144 0.27 0.18 4.97
CA ILE A 144 -0.43 1.18 5.78
C ILE A 144 0.41 1.41 7.04
N THR A 145 1.09 2.56 7.10
CA THR A 145 1.94 2.96 8.23
C THR A 145 1.14 3.74 9.26
N THR A 146 0.03 4.38 8.85
CA THR A 146 -0.94 5.01 9.74
C THR A 146 -2.35 4.66 9.25
N ALA A 147 -3.14 4.00 10.09
CA ALA A 147 -4.52 3.67 9.74
C ALA A 147 -5.41 4.93 9.79
N PRO A 148 -6.37 5.10 8.86
CA PRO A 148 -7.34 6.19 8.93
C PRO A 148 -8.30 6.02 10.11
N THR A 149 -8.82 7.13 10.61
CA THR A 149 -9.87 7.21 11.65
C THR A 149 -11.01 8.10 11.18
N VAL A 150 -12.08 8.24 11.95
CA VAL A 150 -13.18 9.20 11.65
C VAL A 150 -12.79 10.67 11.89
N THR A 151 -11.57 10.94 12.37
CA THR A 151 -11.06 12.29 12.65
C THR A 151 -9.75 12.61 11.93
N SER A 152 -9.09 11.62 11.34
CA SER A 152 -7.79 11.78 10.68
C SER A 152 -7.65 10.82 9.50
N GLY A 153 -7.02 11.28 8.43
CA GLY A 153 -6.58 10.39 7.35
C GLY A 153 -5.52 9.39 7.81
N GLY A 154 -5.28 8.38 6.99
CA GLY A 154 -4.20 7.43 7.12
C GLY A 154 -3.06 7.73 6.15
N VAL A 155 -1.99 6.94 6.22
CA VAL A 155 -0.83 7.03 5.32
C VAL A 155 -0.44 5.63 4.87
N LYS A 156 -0.24 5.49 3.56
CA LYS A 156 0.37 4.31 2.94
C LYS A 156 1.79 4.67 2.49
N THR A 157 2.78 3.92 2.96
CA THR A 157 4.19 4.14 2.60
C THR A 157 4.64 3.05 1.65
N PHE A 158 5.25 3.47 0.53
CA PHE A 158 5.88 2.60 -0.45
C PHE A 158 7.39 2.67 -0.27
N THR A 159 8.03 1.51 -0.33
CA THR A 159 9.49 1.38 -0.23
C THR A 159 10.04 0.79 -1.51
N CYS A 160 11.15 1.34 -2.01
CA CYS A 160 11.77 0.77 -3.21
C CYS A 160 12.53 -0.52 -2.85
N ARG A 161 12.33 -1.58 -3.64
CA ARG A 161 13.03 -2.87 -3.49
C ARG A 161 14.50 -2.82 -3.91
N ASN A 162 14.86 -1.89 -4.79
CA ASN A 162 16.25 -1.68 -5.20
C ASN A 162 17.07 -0.92 -4.13
N ASP A 163 16.41 -0.03 -3.38
CA ASP A 163 17.02 0.77 -2.32
C ASP A 163 15.98 1.13 -1.25
N SER A 164 16.14 0.54 -0.05
CA SER A 164 15.20 0.72 1.05
C SER A 164 15.17 2.14 1.64
N SER A 165 16.15 2.99 1.32
CA SER A 165 16.14 4.39 1.76
C SER A 165 15.18 5.25 0.94
N HIS A 166 14.87 4.83 -0.28
CA HIS A 166 13.90 5.50 -1.13
C HIS A 166 12.49 5.12 -0.70
N THR A 167 11.72 6.12 -0.28
CA THR A 167 10.33 5.98 0.13
C THR A 167 9.46 7.06 -0.50
N ARG A 168 8.18 6.74 -0.67
CA ARG A 168 7.14 7.73 -0.98
C ARG A 168 5.86 7.39 -0.25
N THR A 169 4.98 8.37 -0.09
CA THR A 169 3.75 8.21 0.67
C THR A 169 2.52 8.61 -0.14
N GLU A 170 1.43 7.90 0.10
CA GLU A 170 0.09 8.26 -0.36
C GLU A 170 -0.82 8.46 0.84
N GLU A 171 -1.65 9.52 0.79
CA GLU A 171 -2.64 9.81 1.82
C GLU A 171 -3.87 8.92 1.65
N ILE A 172 -4.38 8.42 2.78
CA ILE A 172 -5.65 7.68 2.84
C ILE A 172 -6.68 8.61 3.47
N ALA A 173 -7.84 8.76 2.83
CA ALA A 173 -8.91 9.56 3.40
C ALA A 173 -9.34 9.05 4.79
N MET A 174 -9.83 9.96 5.63
CA MET A 174 -10.46 9.61 6.89
C MET A 174 -11.69 8.72 6.66
N LEU A 175 -12.07 7.93 7.67
CA LEU A 175 -13.25 7.06 7.61
C LEU A 175 -14.54 7.89 7.68
N GLU A 176 -15.57 7.41 6.99
CA GLU A 176 -16.91 7.99 7.09
C GLU A 176 -17.52 7.68 8.47
N ARG A 177 -18.05 8.72 9.14
CA ARG A 177 -18.61 8.60 10.48
C ARG A 177 -19.98 7.91 10.44
N ALA A 178 -20.26 7.08 11.44
CA ALA A 178 -21.60 6.54 11.65
C ALA A 178 -22.64 7.63 11.95
N ASP A 179 -23.91 7.35 11.67
CA ASP A 179 -25.03 8.24 12.00
C ASP A 179 -25.43 8.07 13.47
N TYR A 180 -25.18 9.12 14.26
CA TYR A 180 -25.53 9.20 15.68
C TYR A 180 -26.87 9.89 15.96
N SER A 181 -27.63 10.27 14.94
CA SER A 181 -28.86 11.06 15.11
C SER A 181 -29.85 10.40 16.09
N LYS A 182 -30.02 9.07 16.01
CA LYS A 182 -30.88 8.33 16.94
C LYS A 182 -30.33 8.28 18.37
N VAL A 183 -29.01 8.19 18.52
CA VAL A 183 -28.37 8.26 19.84
C VAL A 183 -28.61 9.63 20.44
N ASP A 184 -28.40 10.69 19.67
CA ASP A 184 -28.63 12.07 20.11
C ASP A 184 -30.10 12.31 20.49
N GLU A 185 -31.05 11.78 19.72
CA GLU A 185 -32.48 11.81 20.08
C GLU A 185 -32.77 11.07 21.38
N ALA A 186 -32.21 9.88 21.58
CA ALA A 186 -32.40 9.09 22.79
C ALA A 186 -31.78 9.76 24.03
N VAL A 187 -30.57 10.33 23.90
CA VAL A 187 -29.93 11.14 24.95
C VAL A 187 -30.79 12.35 25.30
N LYS A 188 -31.28 13.08 24.30
CA LYS A 188 -32.18 14.23 24.53
C LYS A 188 -33.48 13.83 25.24
N LYS A 189 -34.06 12.66 24.92
CA LYS A 189 -35.22 12.12 25.67
C LYS A 189 -34.86 11.84 27.12
N ALA A 190 -33.68 11.28 27.41
CA ALA A 190 -33.22 11.03 28.78
C ALA A 190 -33.02 12.34 29.56
N GLU A 191 -32.37 13.34 28.95
CA GLU A 191 -32.09 14.65 29.57
C GLU A 191 -33.36 15.45 29.89
N ALA A 192 -34.45 15.22 29.15
CA ALA A 192 -35.75 15.85 29.39
C ALA A 192 -36.49 15.30 30.62
N LEU A 193 -36.07 14.17 31.19
CA LEU A 193 -36.70 13.54 32.34
C LEU A 193 -36.20 14.18 33.65
N ASN A 194 -37.14 14.48 34.55
CA ASN A 194 -36.79 14.86 35.91
C ASN A 194 -36.43 13.60 36.72
N LYS A 195 -35.14 13.39 36.96
CA LYS A 195 -34.61 12.22 37.71
C LYS A 195 -35.31 12.01 39.06
N ASN A 196 -35.77 13.07 39.73
CA ASN A 196 -36.41 12.96 41.03
C ASN A 196 -37.76 12.24 41.00
N ASP A 197 -38.42 12.18 39.84
CA ASP A 197 -39.72 11.55 39.66
C ASP A 197 -39.63 10.02 39.57
N TYR A 198 -38.42 9.45 39.49
CA TYR A 198 -38.18 8.03 39.22
C TYR A 198 -37.41 7.35 40.36
N LYS A 199 -37.76 6.09 40.66
CA LYS A 199 -37.16 5.34 41.79
C LYS A 199 -35.66 5.13 41.62
N ASP A 200 -35.23 4.81 40.40
CA ASP A 200 -33.84 4.60 40.02
C ASP A 200 -33.61 5.12 38.59
N PHE A 201 -32.51 5.82 38.37
CA PHE A 201 -32.09 6.36 37.07
C PHE A 201 -30.71 5.82 36.64
N SER A 202 -30.11 4.95 37.45
CA SER A 202 -28.75 4.43 37.28
C SER A 202 -28.55 3.75 35.92
N ALA A 203 -29.53 2.97 35.45
CA ALA A 203 -29.46 2.30 34.15
C ALA A 203 -29.43 3.28 32.97
N VAL A 204 -30.16 4.40 33.05
CA VAL A 204 -30.13 5.44 32.01
C VAL A 204 -28.80 6.18 32.02
N ASP A 205 -28.31 6.55 33.21
CA ASP A 205 -27.01 7.22 33.35
C ASP A 205 -25.85 6.33 32.85
N ALA A 206 -25.91 5.03 33.12
CA ALA A 206 -24.94 4.06 32.61
C ALA A 206 -25.01 3.95 31.07
N ALA A 207 -26.21 3.87 30.49
CA ALA A 207 -26.39 3.79 29.04
C ALA A 207 -25.89 5.04 28.30
N VAL A 208 -26.19 6.24 28.82
CA VAL A 208 -25.73 7.52 28.25
C VAL A 208 -24.21 7.66 28.38
N SER A 209 -23.64 7.33 29.55
CA SER A 209 -22.19 7.41 29.77
C SER A 209 -21.40 6.38 28.95
N GLY A 210 -22.05 5.30 28.52
CA GLY A 210 -21.48 4.25 27.67
C GLY A 210 -21.42 4.59 26.18
N VAL A 211 -21.93 5.75 25.73
CA VAL A 211 -21.95 6.14 24.32
C VAL A 211 -20.53 6.42 23.82
N ILE A 212 -20.09 5.67 22.81
CA ILE A 212 -18.81 5.86 22.11
C ILE A 212 -19.08 6.63 20.81
N ARG A 213 -18.41 7.77 20.57
CA ARG A 213 -18.70 8.68 19.44
C ARG A 213 -17.75 8.55 18.24
N ASP A 214 -16.69 7.77 18.35
CA ASP A 214 -15.65 7.64 17.32
C ASP A 214 -15.82 6.39 16.46
N MET A 215 -17.06 5.99 16.19
CA MET A 215 -17.36 4.87 15.30
C MET A 215 -17.57 5.34 13.86
N ASP A 216 -17.02 4.58 12.93
CA ASP A 216 -17.25 4.72 11.49
C ASP A 216 -18.51 3.95 11.04
N VAL A 217 -18.95 4.21 9.82
CA VAL A 217 -20.17 3.65 9.24
C VAL A 217 -20.22 2.12 9.22
N SER A 218 -19.08 1.41 9.20
CA SER A 218 -19.08 -0.06 9.24
C SER A 218 -19.63 -0.63 10.56
N ARG A 219 -19.64 0.20 11.61
CA ARG A 219 -20.12 -0.13 12.96
C ARG A 219 -21.47 0.50 13.26
N GLN A 220 -22.24 0.87 12.24
CA GLN A 220 -23.55 1.50 12.41
C GLN A 220 -24.50 0.68 13.30
N SER A 221 -24.45 -0.65 13.23
CA SER A 221 -25.28 -1.51 14.07
C SER A 221 -24.95 -1.38 15.57
N GLU A 222 -23.69 -1.15 15.91
CA GLU A 222 -23.28 -0.86 17.29
C GLU A 222 -23.81 0.50 17.74
N VAL A 223 -23.81 1.50 16.85
CA VAL A 223 -24.40 2.82 17.10
C VAL A 223 -25.91 2.75 17.31
N ASP A 224 -26.62 2.02 16.45
CA ASP A 224 -28.05 1.76 16.61
C ASP A 224 -28.34 1.00 17.92
N ALA A 225 -27.48 0.06 18.33
CA ALA A 225 -27.61 -0.66 19.60
C ALA A 225 -27.44 0.26 20.82
N MET A 226 -26.55 1.25 20.78
CA MET A 226 -26.41 2.27 21.82
C MET A 226 -27.70 3.09 21.97
N ALA A 227 -28.31 3.52 20.86
CA ALA A 227 -29.59 4.23 20.89
C ALA A 227 -30.69 3.35 21.50
N ALA A 228 -30.79 2.09 21.08
CA ALA A 228 -31.77 1.13 21.61
C ALA A 228 -31.58 0.87 23.11
N ALA A 229 -30.34 0.79 23.58
CA ALA A 229 -30.04 0.62 25.01
C ALA A 229 -30.55 1.80 25.85
N ILE A 230 -30.33 3.03 25.39
CA ILE A 230 -30.85 4.24 26.06
C ILE A 230 -32.38 4.23 26.06
N GLU A 231 -33.01 3.94 24.91
CA GLU A 231 -34.47 3.89 24.84
C GLU A 231 -35.09 2.81 25.74
N ASN A 232 -34.47 1.63 25.82
CA ASN A 232 -34.95 0.56 26.68
C ASN A 232 -34.76 0.89 28.17
N ALA A 233 -33.64 1.52 28.54
CA ALA A 233 -33.43 2.00 29.91
C ALA A 233 -34.49 3.04 30.30
N ILE A 234 -34.83 3.98 29.40
CA ILE A 234 -35.91 4.96 29.61
C ILE A 234 -37.26 4.26 29.78
N LYS A 235 -37.59 3.28 28.93
CA LYS A 235 -38.86 2.51 29.01
C LYS A 235 -38.98 1.71 30.30
N GLY A 236 -37.85 1.27 30.88
CA GLY A 236 -37.80 0.53 32.14
C GLY A 236 -37.94 1.39 33.40
N LEU A 237 -38.00 2.72 33.29
CA LEU A 237 -38.08 3.61 34.45
C LEU A 237 -39.41 3.48 35.20
N GLU A 238 -39.33 3.30 36.52
CA GLU A 238 -40.49 3.30 37.41
C GLU A 238 -40.65 4.65 38.12
N LYS A 239 -41.83 5.27 37.99
CA LYS A 239 -42.14 6.51 38.72
C LYS A 239 -42.22 6.27 40.23
N LYS A 240 -41.76 7.23 41.02
CA LYS A 240 -42.05 7.29 42.46
C LYS A 240 -43.54 7.53 42.65
N ALA A 241 -44.14 6.83 43.60
CA ALA A 241 -45.53 7.07 43.96
C ALA A 241 -45.68 8.51 44.48
N VAL A 242 -46.58 9.29 43.87
CA VAL A 242 -46.97 10.60 44.39
C VAL A 242 -47.82 10.35 45.63
N ILE A 243 -47.22 10.49 46.80
CA ILE A 243 -47.97 10.47 48.05
C ILE A 243 -48.62 11.85 48.17
N THR A 244 -49.82 12.02 47.64
CA THR A 244 -50.65 13.18 47.95
C THR A 244 -51.11 13.03 49.40
N PRO A 245 -50.80 13.97 50.32
CA PRO A 245 -51.34 13.93 51.66
C PRO A 245 -52.82 14.31 51.60
N GLY A 246 -53.69 13.30 51.54
CA GLY A 246 -55.14 13.47 51.51
C GLY A 246 -55.83 12.21 51.01
N GLY A 247 -56.08 11.28 51.93
CA GLY A 247 -56.55 9.92 51.61
C GLY A 247 -57.96 9.83 51.03
N SER A 248 -58.20 8.74 50.29
CA SER A 248 -59.12 7.71 50.77
C SER A 248 -58.80 6.41 50.05
N GLU A 249 -58.41 5.42 50.85
CA GLU A 249 -58.47 4.01 50.53
C GLU A 249 -59.91 3.66 50.11
N SER A 250 -60.06 2.95 49.00
CA SER A 250 -61.33 2.33 48.62
C SER A 250 -61.06 1.01 47.93
N THR A 251 -61.08 -0.03 48.76
CA THR A 251 -61.13 -1.45 48.41
C THR A 251 -62.41 -1.76 47.66
N VAL A 252 -62.32 -2.29 46.43
CA VAL A 252 -63.35 -3.21 45.90
C VAL A 252 -62.76 -4.25 44.94
N THR A 253 -62.76 -5.50 45.35
CA THR A 253 -63.22 -6.67 44.57
C THR A 253 -64.37 -7.31 45.38
N PRO A 254 -65.27 -8.19 44.87
CA PRO A 254 -65.29 -8.99 43.61
C PRO A 254 -66.67 -8.89 42.88
N THR A 255 -67.04 -9.51 41.74
CA THR A 255 -67.23 -10.95 41.46
C THR A 255 -67.79 -11.20 40.02
N LYS A 256 -67.32 -12.32 39.46
CA LYS A 256 -67.72 -13.19 38.32
C LYS A 256 -69.21 -13.50 38.04
N ALA A 257 -69.54 -13.76 36.76
CA ALA A 257 -70.43 -14.85 36.24
C ALA A 257 -70.27 -14.93 34.69
N ALA A 258 -69.79 -16.01 34.05
CA ALA A 258 -70.38 -17.35 33.74
C ALA A 258 -71.59 -17.29 32.78
N GLY A 259 -71.79 -18.06 31.70
CA GLY A 259 -71.17 -19.25 31.05
C GLY A 259 -71.61 -19.28 29.55
N ALA A 260 -71.50 -20.29 28.69
CA ALA A 260 -71.29 -21.75 28.72
C ALA A 260 -70.79 -22.20 27.31
N GLY A 261 -69.88 -23.19 27.12
CA GLY A 261 -70.13 -24.64 26.96
C GLY A 261 -70.10 -25.07 25.47
N GLY A 262 -69.43 -26.11 24.95
CA GLY A 262 -68.56 -27.15 25.51
C GLY A 262 -67.89 -28.06 24.42
N THR A 263 -66.78 -28.68 24.83
CA THR A 263 -66.27 -30.06 24.59
C THR A 263 -65.84 -30.66 23.22
N LYS A 264 -64.51 -30.98 23.17
CA LYS A 264 -63.75 -32.21 22.72
C LYS A 264 -63.75 -32.57 21.21
N THR A 265 -62.66 -32.99 20.52
CA THR A 265 -61.44 -33.74 20.89
C THR A 265 -60.33 -33.63 19.79
N ALA A 266 -59.06 -33.71 20.23
CA ALA A 266 -57.84 -34.25 19.58
C ALA A 266 -57.11 -33.58 18.38
N SER A 267 -55.81 -33.36 18.66
CA SER A 267 -54.60 -33.50 17.82
C SER A 267 -54.05 -32.33 17.00
N ALA A 268 -53.02 -31.71 17.60
CA ALA A 268 -51.62 -31.69 17.13
C ALA A 268 -51.00 -30.32 16.74
N VAL A 269 -49.77 -30.18 17.24
CA VAL A 269 -48.62 -29.39 16.75
C VAL A 269 -48.36 -27.99 17.38
N ASN A 270 -47.19 -27.94 18.02
CA ASN A 270 -46.27 -26.84 18.34
C ASN A 270 -46.80 -25.43 18.67
N ALA A 271 -46.55 -25.01 19.91
CA ALA A 271 -45.53 -24.01 20.24
C ALA A 271 -45.32 -24.00 21.76
N LYS A 272 -44.09 -24.28 22.21
CA LYS A 272 -43.72 -24.19 23.63
C LYS A 272 -43.07 -22.83 23.84
N THR A 273 -43.75 -21.96 24.57
CA THR A 273 -43.17 -20.79 25.23
C THR A 273 -42.20 -21.26 26.31
N GLY A 274 -41.00 -20.66 26.33
CA GLY A 274 -40.00 -20.85 27.39
C GLY A 274 -39.41 -19.49 27.73
N ASP A 275 -39.77 -18.98 28.90
CA ASP A 275 -38.99 -17.99 29.63
C ASP A 275 -37.58 -18.51 29.85
N GLU A 276 -36.55 -17.67 29.68
CA GLU A 276 -35.37 -17.64 30.55
C GLU A 276 -34.84 -16.20 30.64
N ASN A 277 -35.22 -15.49 31.71
CA ASN A 277 -34.51 -14.32 32.20
C ASN A 277 -33.29 -14.80 32.99
N HIS A 278 -32.11 -14.86 32.37
CA HIS A 278 -30.84 -14.69 33.09
C HIS A 278 -29.67 -14.53 32.11
N MET A 279 -29.21 -13.30 31.89
CA MET A 279 -27.84 -13.08 31.43
C MET A 279 -27.27 -11.87 32.16
N ASP A 280 -26.67 -12.17 33.30
CA ASP A 280 -25.68 -11.34 33.98
C ASP A 280 -24.64 -10.84 32.96
N PHE A 281 -24.43 -9.53 32.94
CA PHE A 281 -23.36 -8.92 32.16
C PHE A 281 -22.47 -8.07 33.07
N TRP A 282 -21.59 -8.76 33.81
CA TRP A 282 -20.40 -8.13 34.37
C TRP A 282 -19.33 -8.04 33.28
N ILE A 283 -19.24 -6.91 32.57
CA ILE A 283 -18.00 -6.58 31.87
C ILE A 283 -17.06 -5.91 32.88
N VAL A 284 -16.08 -6.68 33.31
CA VAL A 284 -14.89 -6.20 34.02
C VAL A 284 -14.09 -5.30 33.07
N LEU A 285 -13.79 -4.11 33.56
CA LEU A 285 -12.86 -3.13 33.00
C LEU A 285 -11.46 -3.76 32.85
N ALA A 286 -11.00 -3.92 31.60
CA ALA A 286 -9.58 -4.10 31.30
C ALA A 286 -9.08 -2.85 30.58
N VAL A 287 -8.56 -1.91 31.35
CA VAL A 287 -7.63 -0.90 30.82
C VAL A 287 -6.36 -1.63 30.42
N ALA A 288 -6.15 -1.76 29.12
CA ALA A 288 -4.83 -1.99 28.57
C ALA A 288 -4.68 -1.05 27.37
N GLY A 289 -3.95 0.04 27.60
CA GLY A 289 -3.34 0.78 26.51
C GLY A 289 -2.46 -0.19 25.74
N CYS A 290 -2.87 -0.51 24.51
CA CYS A 290 -2.08 -1.31 23.60
C CYS A 290 -1.61 -0.40 22.47
N GLY A 291 -0.60 0.41 22.80
CA GLY A 291 0.48 0.62 21.85
C GLY A 291 1.17 -0.73 21.68
N VAL A 292 0.87 -1.44 20.61
CA VAL A 292 1.58 -2.68 20.26
C VAL A 292 2.64 -2.33 19.24
N LEU A 293 3.85 -2.22 19.77
CA LEU A 293 5.12 -2.50 19.11
C LEU A 293 5.02 -3.83 18.37
N ILE A 294 5.14 -3.80 17.04
CA ILE A 294 5.32 -5.01 16.23
C ILE A 294 6.80 -5.41 16.33
N THR A 295 7.10 -6.35 17.22
CA THR A 295 8.38 -7.07 17.21
C THR A 295 8.37 -8.08 16.07
N LEU A 296 9.24 -7.84 15.07
CA LEU A 296 9.60 -8.77 14.00
C LEU A 296 10.08 -10.11 14.58
N SER A 297 9.29 -11.16 14.38
CA SER A 297 9.75 -12.54 14.55
C SER A 297 10.08 -13.12 13.17
N THR A 298 11.35 -13.44 12.98
CA THR A 298 11.92 -14.14 11.83
C THR A 298 11.24 -15.49 11.61
N VAL A 299 10.65 -15.70 10.43
CA VAL A 299 10.24 -17.03 9.95
C VAL A 299 11.32 -17.54 9.00
N VAL A 300 12.15 -18.45 9.50
CA VAL A 300 13.08 -19.26 8.71
C VAL A 300 12.30 -20.48 8.19
N ILE A 301 12.01 -20.52 6.89
CA ILE A 301 11.60 -21.74 6.20
C ILE A 301 12.78 -22.26 5.38
N LYS A 302 13.39 -23.34 5.88
CA LYS A 302 14.38 -24.16 5.16
C LYS A 302 13.75 -24.73 3.88
N ARG A 303 14.26 -24.35 2.71
CA ARG A 303 14.05 -25.10 1.47
C ARG A 303 14.86 -26.40 1.51
N LYS A 304 14.16 -27.53 1.42
CA LYS A 304 14.73 -28.87 1.28
C LYS A 304 15.24 -29.02 -0.16
N LYS A 305 16.56 -29.18 -0.34
CA LYS A 305 17.17 -29.62 -1.61
C LYS A 305 16.69 -31.04 -1.93
N HIS A 306 16.17 -31.25 -3.13
CA HIS A 306 16.19 -32.55 -3.77
C HIS A 306 17.33 -32.52 -4.80
N ASN A 307 18.24 -33.50 -4.64
CA ASN A 307 19.22 -33.91 -5.67
C ASN A 307 18.49 -34.41 -6.90
#